data_AF-A0A532V403-F1
#
_entry.id   AF-A0A532V403-F1
#
_cell.length_a   1.000
_cell.length_b   1.000
_cell.length_c   1.000
_cell.angle_alpha   90.00
_cell.angle_beta   90.00
_cell.angle_gamma   90.00
#
_symmetry.space_group_name_H-M   'P 1'
#
loop_
_entity.id
_entity.type
_entity.pdbx_description
1 polymer ?
#
loop_
_entity_poly.entity_id
_entity_poly.type
_entity_poly.pdbx_seq_one_letter_code
_entity_poly.pdbx_strand_id
1 'polypeptide(L)'
;MAMLLLAFLGVMDTLELPEPASAIFATTDGKLGYLSRTGEEILIKEEKGWKKFPLPERFLLVQRILVKGSLCYILAERTLRLFDLRTSRKAVIAEDVDDAAINRYGELWVLSAFNLRRLSPLGRELEIRKLKTLPASIS
;
A
#
# COMPACT_ATOMS: atom_id res chain seq x y z
N MET A 1 12.70 7.09 26.30
CA MET A 1 12.51 7.84 25.04
C MET A 1 11.04 7.72 24.64
N ALA A 2 10.18 8.46 25.36
CA ALA A 2 8.72 8.33 25.32
C ALA A 2 8.07 9.64 24.84
N MET A 3 8.58 10.19 23.74
CA MET A 3 8.20 11.51 23.24
C MET A 3 7.77 11.51 21.77
N LEU A 4 7.33 10.36 21.25
CA LEU A 4 6.69 10.28 19.91
C LEU A 4 5.25 9.77 19.97
N LEU A 5 4.82 9.15 21.07
CA LEU A 5 3.46 8.60 21.21
C LEU A 5 2.39 9.66 21.55
N LEU A 6 2.79 10.82 22.07
CA LEU A 6 1.86 11.85 22.56
C LEU A 6 1.42 12.87 21.48
N ALA A 7 2.11 12.94 20.34
CA ALA A 7 1.72 13.85 19.27
C ALA A 7 0.45 13.39 18.51
N PHE A 8 0.06 12.12 18.62
CA PHE A 8 -1.19 11.61 18.04
C PHE A 8 -2.42 11.76 18.94
N LEU A 9 -2.24 12.00 20.25
CA LEU A 9 -3.36 12.06 21.21
C LEU A 9 -3.94 13.47 21.37
N GLY A 10 -3.21 14.53 20.97
CA GLY A 10 -3.63 15.93 21.15
C GLY A 10 -4.36 16.58 19.99
N VAL A 11 -4.42 15.93 18.82
CA VAL A 11 -5.14 16.41 17.61
C VAL A 11 -6.17 15.36 17.18
N MET A 12 -6.92 14.84 18.15
CA MET A 12 -8.19 14.17 17.88
C MET A 12 -9.33 15.18 18.05
N ASP A 13 -9.22 16.33 17.38
CA ASP A 13 -10.44 16.97 16.89
C ASP A 13 -11.15 15.89 16.09
N THR A 14 -12.32 15.50 16.59
CA THR A 14 -13.09 14.31 16.21
C THR A 14 -12.97 14.04 14.73
N LEU A 15 -12.11 13.08 14.40
CA LEU A 15 -11.87 12.68 13.03
C LEU A 15 -13.12 11.89 12.62
N GLU A 16 -14.14 12.62 12.17
CA GLU A 16 -15.44 12.08 11.79
C GLU A 16 -15.26 11.27 10.50
N LEU A 17 -14.99 9.99 10.69
CA LEU A 17 -15.11 9.00 9.64
C LEU A 17 -16.60 8.85 9.31
N PRO A 18 -16.99 8.84 8.03
CA PRO A 18 -18.37 8.62 7.60
C PRO A 18 -18.99 7.33 8.12
N GLU A 19 -18.14 6.35 8.39
CA GLU A 19 -18.47 5.04 8.91
C GLU A 19 -17.26 4.46 9.67
N PRO A 20 -17.45 3.43 10.51
CA PRO A 20 -16.33 2.73 11.14
C PRO A 20 -15.36 2.18 10.09
N ALA A 21 -14.06 2.33 10.33
CA ALA A 21 -13.01 1.82 9.46
C ALA A 21 -12.53 0.42 9.91
N SER A 22 -12.20 -0.44 8.94
CA SER A 22 -11.45 -1.67 9.19
C SER A 22 -9.94 -1.40 9.33
N ALA A 23 -9.43 -0.37 8.65
CA ALA A 23 -8.06 0.09 8.74
C ALA A 23 -7.97 1.57 8.36
N ILE A 24 -7.06 2.32 8.98
CA ILE A 24 -6.79 3.74 8.68
C ILE A 24 -5.35 3.86 8.19
N PHE A 25 -5.12 4.72 7.20
CA PHE A 25 -3.80 4.94 6.61
C PHE A 25 -3.64 6.39 6.13
N ALA A 26 -2.41 6.76 5.80
CA ALA A 26 -2.11 8.01 5.10
C ALA A 26 -1.56 7.69 3.71
N THR A 27 -2.01 8.44 2.71
CA THR A 27 -1.45 8.39 1.36
C THR A 27 -0.05 9.02 1.34
N THR A 28 0.73 8.77 0.29
CA THR A 28 2.07 9.36 0.16
C THR A 28 2.05 10.89 0.00
N ASP A 29 0.95 11.46 -0.48
CA ASP A 29 0.70 12.90 -0.54
C ASP A 29 0.09 13.46 0.76
N GLY A 30 0.01 12.65 1.83
CA GLY A 30 -0.38 13.09 3.16
C GLY A 30 -1.88 13.16 3.41
N LYS A 31 -2.71 12.69 2.47
CA LYS A 31 -4.17 12.60 2.66
C LYS A 31 -4.48 11.45 3.59
N LEU A 32 -5.51 11.64 4.41
CA LEU A 32 -6.06 10.56 5.22
C LEU A 32 -6.88 9.62 4.33
N GLY A 33 -6.74 8.32 4.53
CA GLY A 33 -7.59 7.30 3.95
C GLY A 33 -8.00 6.23 4.94
N TYR A 34 -9.06 5.50 4.64
CA TYR A 34 -9.44 4.32 5.39
C TYR A 34 -10.06 3.25 4.48
N LEU A 35 -9.99 2.00 4.94
CA LEU A 35 -10.71 0.86 4.38
C LEU A 35 -12.05 0.74 5.11
N SER A 36 -13.14 0.64 4.35
CA SER A 36 -14.50 0.49 4.88
C SER A 36 -14.60 -0.67 5.87
N ARG A 37 -15.59 -0.63 6.76
CA ARG A 37 -15.85 -1.73 7.71
C ARG A 37 -16.05 -3.06 6.99
N THR A 38 -16.69 -3.04 5.82
CA THR A 38 -16.93 -4.27 5.06
C THR A 38 -15.64 -4.78 4.43
N GLY A 39 -14.65 -3.93 4.20
CA GLY A 39 -13.41 -4.29 3.53
C GLY A 39 -13.51 -4.21 2.00
N GLU A 40 -14.58 -3.62 1.47
CA GLU A 40 -14.91 -3.63 0.05
C GLU A 40 -14.67 -2.27 -0.62
N GLU A 41 -14.34 -1.23 0.15
CA GLU A 41 -14.11 0.11 -0.39
C GLU A 41 -12.93 0.79 0.30
N ILE A 42 -12.11 1.49 -0.49
CA ILE A 42 -11.14 2.46 0.01
C ILE A 42 -11.75 3.85 -0.07
N LEU A 43 -11.66 4.61 1.01
CA LEU A 43 -12.07 5.99 1.07
C LEU A 43 -10.86 6.89 1.31
N ILE A 44 -10.73 7.95 0.52
CA ILE A 44 -9.66 8.93 0.65
C ILE A 44 -10.29 10.31 0.88
N LYS A 45 -9.79 11.03 1.89
CA LYS A 45 -10.23 12.38 2.22
C LYS A 45 -9.78 13.34 1.12
N GLU A 46 -10.74 14.07 0.59
CA GLU A 46 -10.57 15.16 -0.36
C GLU A 46 -11.12 16.46 0.25
N GLU A 47 -10.86 17.60 -0.39
CA GLU A 47 -11.30 18.93 0.10
C GLU A 47 -12.81 19.00 0.37
N LYS A 48 -13.61 18.37 -0.50
CA LYS A 48 -15.09 18.42 -0.46
C LYS A 48 -15.74 17.20 0.20
N GLY A 49 -14.97 16.32 0.84
CA GLY A 49 -15.51 15.13 1.50
C GLY A 49 -14.67 13.88 1.30
N TRP A 50 -15.31 12.73 1.20
CA TRP A 50 -14.65 11.44 1.03
C TRP A 50 -14.90 10.90 -0.36
N LYS A 51 -13.82 10.58 -1.08
CA LYS A 51 -13.90 9.89 -2.35
C LYS A 51 -13.83 8.39 -2.13
N LYS A 52 -14.82 7.66 -2.63
CA LYS A 52 -14.94 6.21 -2.51
C LYS A 52 -14.37 5.50 -3.72
N PHE A 53 -13.71 4.38 -3.49
CA PHE A 53 -13.15 3.50 -4.50
C PHE A 53 -13.50 2.05 -4.17
N PRO A 54 -14.35 1.39 -4.98
CA PRO A 54 -14.67 -0.01 -4.76
C PRO A 54 -13.42 -0.86 -4.99
N LEU A 55 -13.24 -1.86 -4.13
CA LEU A 55 -12.24 -2.90 -4.30
C LEU A 55 -12.87 -4.09 -5.02
N PRO A 56 -12.12 -4.77 -5.91
CA PRO A 56 -12.61 -5.94 -6.63
C PRO A 56 -12.70 -7.20 -5.75
N GLU A 57 -12.26 -7.13 -4.49
CA GLU A 57 -12.39 -8.18 -3.49
C GLU A 57 -12.43 -7.58 -2.08
N ARG A 58 -12.88 -8.38 -1.12
CA ARG A 58 -13.07 -7.97 0.28
C ARG A 58 -11.81 -8.22 1.12
N PHE A 59 -11.42 -7.24 1.92
CA PHE A 59 -10.26 -7.30 2.83
C PHE A 59 -10.66 -7.08 4.28
N LEU A 60 -10.48 -8.09 5.14
CA LEU A 60 -10.82 -7.99 6.57
C LEU A 60 -9.61 -7.93 7.49
N LEU A 61 -8.48 -8.50 7.07
CA LEU A 61 -7.26 -8.57 7.84
C LEU A 61 -6.11 -7.98 7.02
N VAL A 62 -5.98 -6.67 7.12
CA VAL A 62 -4.96 -5.90 6.39
C VAL A 62 -3.81 -5.57 7.32
N GLN A 63 -2.59 -5.91 6.91
CA GLN A 63 -1.38 -5.50 7.62
C GLN A 63 -0.93 -4.09 7.20
N ARG A 64 -1.10 -3.75 5.91
CA ARG A 64 -0.64 -2.46 5.38
C ARG A 64 -1.49 -1.98 4.21
N ILE A 65 -1.75 -0.67 4.17
CA ILE A 65 -2.28 0.02 3.00
C ILE A 65 -1.33 1.14 2.64
N LEU A 66 -0.90 1.20 1.38
CA LEU A 66 -0.02 2.22 0.84
C LEU A 66 -0.69 2.80 -0.40
N VAL A 67 -0.85 4.12 -0.47
CA VAL A 67 -1.47 4.76 -1.64
C VAL A 67 -0.56 5.82 -2.20
N LYS A 68 -0.26 5.71 -3.50
CA LYS A 68 0.52 6.69 -4.26
C LYS A 68 -0.22 7.05 -5.54
N GLY A 69 -0.76 8.27 -5.59
CA GLY A 69 -1.61 8.69 -6.71
C GLY A 69 -2.85 7.79 -6.81
N SER A 70 -3.07 7.14 -7.95
CA SER A 70 -4.16 6.16 -8.11
C SER A 70 -3.79 4.72 -7.78
N LEU A 71 -2.53 4.45 -7.41
CA LEU A 71 -2.08 3.11 -7.09
C LEU A 71 -2.25 2.85 -5.59
N CYS A 72 -3.07 1.86 -5.26
CA CYS A 72 -3.31 1.40 -3.90
C CYS A 72 -2.69 0.01 -3.74
N TYR A 73 -1.78 -0.14 -2.79
CA TYR A 73 -1.18 -1.41 -2.42
C TYR A 73 -1.77 -1.87 -1.10
N ILE A 74 -2.30 -3.09 -1.08
CA ILE A 74 -2.85 -3.70 0.12
C ILE A 74 -2.03 -4.95 0.42
N LEU A 75 -1.37 -4.95 1.58
CA LEU A 75 -0.77 -6.12 2.17
C LEU A 75 -1.81 -6.79 3.05
N ALA A 76 -2.26 -7.96 2.61
CA ALA A 76 -3.20 -8.81 3.31
C ALA A 76 -2.72 -10.25 3.19
N GLU A 77 -2.76 -11.01 4.29
CA GLU A 77 -2.41 -12.44 4.30
C GLU A 77 -1.01 -12.74 3.73
N ARG A 78 -0.03 -11.85 3.97
CA ARG A 78 1.34 -11.93 3.41
C ARG A 78 1.42 -11.80 1.88
N THR A 79 0.35 -11.36 1.23
CA THR A 79 0.34 -11.08 -0.22
C THR A 79 0.14 -9.59 -0.44
N LEU A 80 1.07 -8.98 -1.17
CA LEU A 80 0.99 -7.58 -1.58
C LEU A 80 0.28 -7.49 -2.94
N ARG A 81 -0.90 -6.90 -2.92
CA ARG A 81 -1.73 -6.67 -4.11
C ARG A 81 -1.71 -5.20 -4.49
N LEU A 82 -1.67 -4.91 -5.78
CA LEU A 82 -1.83 -3.57 -6.36
C LEU A 82 -3.23 -3.44 -6.95
N PHE A 83 -3.87 -2.32 -6.65
CA PHE A 83 -5.14 -1.88 -7.22
C PHE A 83 -4.97 -0.51 -7.87
N ASP A 84 -5.44 -0.36 -9.10
CA ASP A 84 -5.61 0.95 -9.70
C ASP A 84 -7.00 1.49 -9.36
N LEU A 85 -7.06 2.48 -8.47
CA LEU A 85 -8.28 3.10 -7.98
C LEU A 85 -9.12 3.76 -9.08
N ARG A 86 -8.54 4.05 -10.26
CA ARG A 86 -9.29 4.62 -11.39
C ARG A 86 -10.07 3.57 -12.17
N THR A 87 -9.52 2.37 -12.28
CA THR A 87 -10.02 1.31 -13.17
C THR A 87 -10.50 0.07 -12.42
N SER A 88 -10.31 0.03 -11.10
CA SER A 88 -10.51 -1.14 -10.23
C SER A 88 -9.73 -2.38 -10.67
N ARG A 89 -8.71 -2.21 -11.52
CA ARG A 89 -7.82 -3.31 -11.94
C ARG A 89 -6.96 -3.74 -10.78
N LYS A 90 -6.70 -5.05 -10.69
CA LYS A 90 -5.86 -5.66 -9.66
C LYS A 90 -4.71 -6.48 -10.23
N ALA A 91 -3.62 -6.57 -9.46
CA ALA A 91 -2.51 -7.47 -9.71
C ALA A 91 -1.90 -7.95 -8.39
N VAL A 92 -1.43 -9.19 -8.32
CA VAL A 92 -0.55 -9.66 -7.24
C VAL A 92 0.87 -9.25 -7.62
N ILE A 93 1.57 -8.54 -6.73
CA ILE A 93 2.91 -8.01 -7.01
C ILE A 93 3.99 -8.75 -6.23
N ALA A 94 3.65 -9.27 -5.05
CA ALA A 94 4.54 -10.11 -4.26
C ALA A 94 3.76 -11.00 -3.30
N GLU A 95 4.31 -12.19 -3.05
CA GLU A 95 3.88 -13.13 -2.02
C GLU A 95 4.97 -13.25 -0.94
N ASP A 96 4.61 -13.88 0.17
CA ASP A 96 5.46 -14.03 1.36
C ASP A 96 6.06 -12.71 1.87
N VAL A 97 5.23 -11.68 1.90
CA VAL A 97 5.58 -10.33 2.35
C VAL A 97 5.29 -10.18 3.84
N ASP A 98 6.31 -9.81 4.60
CA ASP A 98 6.19 -9.46 6.02
C ASP A 98 5.75 -8.00 6.19
N ASP A 99 6.30 -7.09 5.38
CA ASP A 99 5.94 -5.67 5.40
C ASP A 99 6.24 -4.99 4.05
N ALA A 100 5.63 -3.84 3.82
CA ALA A 100 5.86 -2.99 2.66
C ALA A 100 5.83 -1.50 2.99
N ALA A 101 6.62 -0.73 2.25
CA ALA A 101 6.69 0.73 2.37
C ALA A 101 6.94 1.41 1.02
N ILE A 102 6.50 2.66 0.91
CA ILE A 102 6.88 3.55 -0.17
C ILE A 102 7.84 4.59 0.41
N ASN A 103 9.05 4.69 -0.16
CA ASN A 103 10.03 5.67 0.32
C ASN A 103 9.72 7.09 -0.20
N ARG A 104 10.50 8.08 0.23
CA ARG A 104 10.31 9.49 -0.18
C ARG A 104 10.42 9.75 -1.69
N TYR A 105 11.08 8.88 -2.42
CA TYR A 105 11.22 8.94 -3.88
C TYR A 105 10.05 8.25 -4.60
N GLY A 106 9.12 7.65 -3.83
CA GLY A 106 7.97 6.95 -4.35
C GLY A 106 8.30 5.54 -4.86
N GLU A 107 9.42 4.96 -4.43
CA GLU A 107 9.78 3.57 -4.77
C GLU A 107 9.11 2.61 -3.79
N LEU A 108 8.60 1.49 -4.29
CA LEU A 108 8.00 0.43 -3.49
C LEU A 108 9.09 -0.51 -2.98
N TRP A 109 9.13 -0.68 -1.66
CA TRP A 109 10.04 -1.57 -0.95
C TRP A 109 9.25 -2.63 -0.18
N VAL A 110 9.72 -3.87 -0.26
CA VAL A 110 9.05 -5.05 0.30
C VAL A 110 10.05 -5.84 1.12
N LEU A 111 9.65 -6.21 2.34
CA LEU A 111 10.40 -7.08 3.24
C LEU A 111 9.79 -8.48 3.22
N SER A 112 10.61 -9.49 2.94
CA SER A 112 10.23 -10.90 2.93
C SER A 112 11.32 -11.75 3.56
N ALA A 113 11.05 -12.43 4.68
CA ALA A 113 12.01 -13.27 5.40
C ALA A 113 13.35 -12.56 5.63
N PHE A 114 13.32 -11.35 6.18
CA PHE A 114 14.48 -10.47 6.40
C PHE A 114 15.21 -9.99 5.13
N ASN A 115 14.69 -10.28 3.94
CA ASN A 115 15.23 -9.76 2.68
C ASN A 115 14.43 -8.55 2.21
N LEU A 116 15.11 -7.41 2.11
CA LEU A 116 14.54 -6.16 1.62
C LEU A 116 14.76 -6.04 0.10
N ARG A 117 13.69 -5.90 -0.67
CA ARG A 117 13.72 -5.78 -2.14
C ARG A 117 12.92 -4.57 -2.63
N ARG A 118 13.42 -3.91 -3.68
CA ARG A 118 12.70 -2.86 -4.41
C ARG A 118 11.86 -3.51 -5.52
N LEU A 119 10.58 -3.13 -5.61
CA LEU A 119 9.68 -3.55 -6.68
C LEU A 119 9.30 -2.36 -7.57
N SER A 120 9.10 -2.61 -8.86
CA SER A 120 8.60 -1.57 -9.77
C SER A 120 7.14 -1.24 -9.41
N PRO A 121 6.75 0.04 -9.33
CA PRO A 121 5.39 0.46 -9.00
C PRO A 121 4.29 -0.08 -9.95
N LEU A 122 4.65 -0.51 -11.16
CA LEU A 122 3.72 -1.02 -12.17
C LEU A 122 3.86 -2.54 -12.42
N GLY A 123 4.55 -3.26 -11.53
CA GLY A 123 4.58 -4.72 -11.54
C GLY A 123 5.24 -5.39 -12.77
N ARG A 124 5.90 -4.64 -13.66
CA ARG A 124 6.44 -5.18 -14.93
C ARG A 124 7.95 -5.07 -15.15
N GLU A 125 8.71 -4.46 -14.24
CA GLU A 125 10.11 -4.13 -14.52
C GLU A 125 11.16 -5.03 -13.84
N LEU A 126 10.75 -6.10 -13.16
CA LEU A 126 11.68 -7.18 -12.77
C LEU A 126 11.74 -8.31 -13.81
N GLU A 127 10.84 -8.33 -14.80
CA GLU A 127 10.98 -9.18 -16.00
C GLU A 127 12.08 -8.67 -16.97
N ILE A 128 12.59 -7.46 -16.77
CA ILE A 128 13.78 -6.98 -17.48
C ILE A 128 15.03 -7.46 -16.71
N ARG A 129 15.70 -8.48 -17.25
CA ARG A 129 17.17 -8.64 -17.14
C ARG A 129 17.76 -9.03 -15.77
N LYS A 130 17.01 -9.79 -14.97
CA LYS A 130 17.61 -10.99 -14.33
C LYS A 130 17.81 -12.15 -15.32
N LEU A 131 17.73 -11.89 -16.63
CA LEU A 131 18.64 -12.47 -17.64
C LEU A 131 20.08 -11.96 -17.38
N LYS A 132 20.59 -12.22 -16.17
CA LYS A 132 22.02 -12.45 -15.96
C LYS A 132 22.22 -13.95 -16.20
N THR A 133 22.62 -14.29 -17.41
CA THR A 133 23.74 -15.22 -17.59
C THR A 133 24.65 -14.56 -18.60
N LEU A 134 25.67 -13.87 -18.06
CA LEU A 134 26.94 -13.72 -18.77
C LEU A 134 27.35 -15.12 -19.24
N PRO A 135 27.75 -15.34 -20.50
CA PRO A 135 28.84 -16.26 -20.71
C PRO A 135 30.05 -15.57 -20.08
N ALA A 136 30.45 -16.04 -18.90
CA ALA A 136 31.86 -16.01 -18.57
C ALA A 136 32.56 -16.71 -19.73
N SER A 137 33.54 -16.02 -20.31
CA SER A 137 34.45 -16.54 -21.33
C SER A 137 34.83 -18.00 -21.05
N ILE A 138 34.62 -18.88 -22.03
CA ILE A 138 35.36 -20.13 -22.17
C ILE A 138 35.78 -20.20 -23.64
N SER A 139 37.09 -19.98 -23.84
CA SER A 139 37.95 -20.35 -24.98
C SER A 139 37.46 -20.08 -26.40
#